data_AF-A0A2U1KUS6-F1
#
_entry.id   AF-A0A2U1KUS6-F1
#
_cell.length_a   1.000
_cell.length_b   1.000
_cell.length_c   1.000
_cell.angle_alpha   90.00
_cell.angle_beta   90.00
_cell.angle_gamma   90.00
#
_symmetry.space_group_name_H-M   'P 1'
#
loop_
_entity.id
_entity.type
_entity.pdbx_description
1 polymer ?
#
loop_
_entity_poly.entity_id
_entity_poly.type
_entity_poly.pdbx_seq_one_letter_code
_entity_poly.pdbx_strand_id
1 'polypeptide(L)' 'MYAYMALPDHVIDVIDGDAIVLQSTEANAKKVEECLVATIKIGVSCSVDSPPQRMEIEIVVYELQRILDVLRNI' A
#
# COMPACT_ATOMS: atom_id res chain seq x y z
N MET A 1 3.39 -14.66 -1.80
CA MET A 1 2.38 -13.79 -1.18
C MET A 1 1.29 -13.51 -2.21
N TYR A 2 0.01 -13.71 -1.90
CA TYR A 2 -1.09 -13.50 -2.88
C TYR A 2 -1.07 -12.09 -3.50
N ALA A 3 -0.76 -11.08 -2.69
CA ALA A 3 -0.59 -9.71 -3.17
C ALA A 3 0.55 -9.52 -4.18
N TYR A 4 1.60 -10.36 -4.18
CA TYR A 4 2.63 -10.32 -5.22
C TYR A 4 2.04 -10.66 -6.60
N MET A 5 1.18 -11.68 -6.65
CA MET A 5 0.53 -12.11 -7.90
C MET A 5 -0.57 -11.14 -8.35
N ALA A 6 -1.10 -10.34 -7.43
CA ALA A 6 -2.13 -9.35 -7.71
C ALA A 6 -1.55 -8.00 -8.20
N LEU A 7 -0.24 -7.77 -8.06
CA LEU A 7 0.37 -6.52 -8.48
C LEU A 7 0.75 -6.50 -9.97
N PRO A 8 0.64 -5.35 -10.66
CA PRO A 8 0.06 -4.09 -10.16
C PRO A 8 -1.47 -4.00 -10.37
N ASP A 9 -2.05 -4.82 -11.25
CA ASP A 9 -3.36 -4.57 -11.87
C ASP A 9 -4.56 -5.07 -11.05
N HIS A 10 -4.35 -6.03 -10.15
CA HIS A 10 -5.40 -6.73 -9.39
C HIS A 10 -5.28 -6.54 -7.87
N VAL A 11 -4.44 -5.61 -7.43
CA VAL A 11 -4.19 -5.38 -6.00
C VAL A 11 -5.43 -4.88 -5.26
N ILE A 12 -6.35 -4.24 -5.97
CA ILE A 12 -7.65 -3.83 -5.41
C ILE A 12 -8.53 -5.04 -5.08
N ASP A 13 -8.41 -6.12 -5.85
CA ASP A 13 -9.23 -7.33 -5.68
C ASP A 13 -8.88 -8.10 -4.40
N VAL A 14 -7.72 -7.83 -3.80
CA VAL A 14 -7.27 -8.45 -2.53
C VAL A 14 -7.46 -7.54 -1.31
N ILE A 15 -7.99 -6.33 -1.52
CA ILE A 15 -8.30 -5.38 -0.45
C ILE A 15 -9.77 -5.58 -0.03
N ASP A 16 -10.02 -5.59 1.28
CA ASP A 16 -11.37 -5.52 1.80
C ASP A 16 -11.97 -4.13 1.55
N GLY A 17 -12.95 -4.05 0.65
CA GLY A 17 -13.61 -2.79 0.28
C GLY A 17 -14.30 -2.09 1.45
N ASP A 18 -14.77 -2.85 2.44
CA ASP A 18 -15.39 -2.28 3.64
C ASP A 18 -14.36 -1.51 4.49
N ALA A 19 -13.08 -1.90 4.44
CA ALA A 19 -11.99 -1.18 5.11
C ALA A 19 -11.74 0.20 4.50
N ILE A 20 -12.09 0.42 3.23
CA ILE A 20 -11.95 1.70 2.54
C ILE A 20 -13.18 2.60 2.78
N VAL A 21 -14.38 2.03 2.59
CA VAL A 21 -15.64 2.79 2.49
C VAL A 21 -16.17 3.21 3.86
N LEU A 22 -15.96 2.41 4.92
CA LEU A 22 -16.53 2.70 6.24
C LEU A 22 -15.88 3.90 6.96
N GLN A 23 -14.74 4.41 6.48
CA GLN A 23 -13.94 5.41 7.19
C GLN A 23 -13.81 6.77 6.47
N SER A 24 -14.42 6.96 5.29
CA SER A 24 -14.03 8.08 4.43
C SER A 24 -15.14 8.63 3.52
N THR A 25 -15.07 9.94 3.20
CA THR A 25 -15.83 10.54 2.09
C THR A 25 -15.37 9.95 0.76
N GLU A 26 -16.13 10.06 -0.34
CA GLU A 26 -15.74 9.50 -1.66
C GLU A 26 -14.33 9.93 -2.12
N ALA A 27 -13.99 11.21 -1.94
CA ALA A 27 -12.66 11.74 -2.25
C ALA A 27 -11.56 11.17 -1.33
N ASN A 28 -11.91 10.93 -0.07
CA ASN A 28 -11.01 10.36 0.92
C ASN A 28 -10.84 8.83 0.73
N ALA A 29 -11.88 8.13 0.27
CA ALA A 29 -11.86 6.71 -0.05
C ALA A 29 -10.82 6.40 -1.13
N LYS A 30 -10.81 7.22 -2.19
CA LYS A 30 -9.81 7.10 -3.25
C LYS A 30 -8.37 7.29 -2.75
N LYS A 31 -8.14 8.28 -1.87
CA LYS A 31 -6.82 8.49 -1.26
C LYS A 31 -6.40 7.31 -0.37
N VAL A 32 -7.33 6.76 0.41
CA VAL A 32 -7.10 5.58 1.25
C VAL A 32 -6.75 4.36 0.38
N GLU A 33 -7.47 4.15 -0.71
CA GLU A 33 -7.20 3.09 -1.68
C GLU A 33 -5.78 3.21 -2.27
N GLU A 34 -5.41 4.39 -2.78
CA GLU A 34 -4.08 4.66 -3.33
C GLU A 34 -2.96 4.41 -2.28
N CYS A 35 -3.18 4.86 -1.05
CA CYS A 35 -2.27 4.62 0.08
C CYS A 35 -2.12 3.13 0.42
N LEU A 36 -3.21 2.37 0.38
CA LEU A 36 -3.20 0.94 0.68
C LEU A 36 -2.48 0.15 -0.42
N VAL A 37 -2.71 0.49 -1.69
CA VAL A 37 -1.96 -0.07 -2.82
C VAL A 37 -0.46 0.18 -2.67
N ALA A 38 -0.07 1.42 -2.34
CA ALA A 38 1.34 1.76 -2.12
C ALA A 38 1.94 0.96 -0.95
N THR A 39 1.20 0.84 0.16
CA THR A 39 1.62 0.05 1.34
C THR A 39 1.83 -1.43 0.99
N ILE A 40 0.93 -2.02 0.21
CA ILE A 40 1.05 -3.41 -0.25
C ILE A 40 2.29 -3.59 -1.15
N LYS A 41 2.54 -2.66 -2.07
CA LYS A 41 3.76 -2.68 -2.92
C LYS A 41 5.04 -2.66 -2.09
N ILE A 42 5.09 -1.84 -1.04
CA ILE A 42 6.20 -1.80 -0.09
C ILE A 42 6.32 -3.16 0.63
N GLY A 43 5.22 -3.66 1.21
CA GLY A 43 5.20 -4.94 1.92
C GLY A 43 5.67 -6.12 1.06
N VAL A 44 5.26 -6.17 -0.20
CA VAL A 44 5.74 -7.16 -1.19
C VAL A 44 7.23 -7.01 -1.44
N SER A 45 7.72 -5.78 -1.68
CA SER A 45 9.14 -5.51 -1.94
C SER A 45 10.03 -5.84 -0.75
N CYS A 46 9.54 -5.67 0.48
CA CYS A 46 10.22 -6.06 1.71
C CYS A 46 10.23 -7.58 1.94
N SER A 47 9.27 -8.31 1.35
CA SER A 47 9.04 -9.73 1.57
C SER A 47 9.62 -10.62 0.47
N VAL A 48 10.44 -10.07 -0.44
CA VAL A 48 11.17 -10.84 -1.45
C VAL A 48 12.11 -11.83 -0.76
N ASP A 49 12.15 -13.08 -1.25
CA ASP A 49 12.92 -14.18 -0.63
C ASP A 49 14.40 -13.84 -0.51
N SER A 50 14.98 -13.28 -1.57
CA SER A 50 16.37 -12.88 -1.66
C SER A 50 16.61 -11.55 -0.92
N PRO A 51 17.39 -11.52 0.18
CA PRO A 51 17.64 -10.28 0.92
C PRO A 51 18.22 -9.13 0.08
N PRO A 52 19.17 -9.35 -0.85
CA PRO A 52 19.70 -8.29 -1.71
C PRO A 52 18.72 -7.70 -2.72
N GLN A 53 17.57 -8.35 -2.95
CA GLN A 53 16.54 -7.87 -3.87
C GLN A 53 15.42 -7.10 -3.15
N ARG A 54 15.47 -7.03 -1.82
CA ARG A 54 14.50 -6.27 -1.05
C ARG A 54 14.74 -4.78 -1.25
N MET A 55 13.66 -4.01 -1.16
CA MET A 55 13.76 -2.55 -1.15
C MET A 55 14.63 -2.08 0.03
N GLU A 56 15.48 -1.09 -0.21
CA GLU A 56 16.32 -0.49 0.82
C GLU A 56 15.47 0.10 1.94
N ILE A 57 15.85 -0.15 3.20
CA ILE A 57 15.04 0.25 4.36
C ILE A 57 14.88 1.77 4.46
N GLU A 58 15.86 2.55 3.99
CA GLU A 58 15.77 4.00 3.91
C GLU A 58 14.62 4.44 2.98
N ILE A 59 14.48 3.80 1.82
CA ILE A 59 13.41 4.06 0.86
C ILE A 59 12.06 3.62 1.44
N VAL A 60 12.01 2.46 2.12
CA VAL A 60 10.81 1.97 2.79
C VAL A 60 10.30 2.98 3.81
N VAL A 61 11.18 3.50 4.68
CA VAL A 61 10.81 4.48 5.70
C VAL A 61 10.33 5.78 5.06
N TYR A 62 11.02 6.26 4.02
CA TYR A 62 10.62 7.47 3.29
C TYR A 62 9.22 7.34 2.66
N GLU A 63 8.94 6.24 1.97
CA GLU A 63 7.63 6.02 1.34
C GLU A 63 6.52 5.81 2.37
N LEU A 64 6.78 5.11 3.47
CA LEU A 64 5.81 4.96 4.57
C LEU A 64 5.50 6.31 5.24
N GLN A 65 6.48 7.20 5.40
CA GLN A 65 6.24 8.55 5.90
C GLN A 65 5.35 9.34 4.94
N ARG A 66 5.60 9.28 3.64
CA ARG A 66 4.76 9.94 2.62
C ARG A 66 3.32 9.44 2.66
N ILE A 67 3.11 8.13 2.76
CA ILE A 67 1.78 7.52 2.88
C ILE A 67 1.08 8.03 4.15
N LEU A 68 1.78 8.03 5.28
CA LEU A 68 1.23 8.50 6.55
C LEU A 68 0.83 9.98 6.50
N ASP A 69 1.64 10.82 5.86
CA ASP A 69 1.33 12.24 5.70
C ASP A 69 0.11 12.46 4.81
N VAL A 70 -0.05 11.69 3.73
CA VAL A 70 -1.28 11.73 2.93
C VAL A 70 -2.48 11.36 3.81
N LEU A 71 -2.42 10.23 4.53
CA LEU A 71 -3.52 9.73 5.36
C LEU A 71 -3.90 10.69 6.51
N ARG A 72 -2.95 11.45 7.05
CA ARG A 72 -3.21 12.46 8.09
C ARG A 72 -3.92 13.72 7.58
N ASN A 73 -3.88 13.96 6.28
CA ASN A 73 -4.51 15.10 5.61
C ASN A 73 -5.83 14.70 4.90
N ILE A 74 -6.42 13.58 5.32
CA ILE A 74 -7.72 13.05 4.90
C ILE A 74 -8.75 13.38 5.98
#